data_AF-W1IYE8-F1
#
_entry.id   AF-W1IYE8-F1
#
_cell.length_a   1.000
_cell.length_b   1.000
_cell.length_c   1.000
_cell.angle_alpha   90.00
_cell.angle_beta   90.00
_cell.angle_gamma   90.00
#
_symmetry.space_group_name_H-M   'P 1'
#
loop_
_entity.id
_entity.type
_entity.pdbx_description
1 polymer ?
#
loop_
_entity_poly.entity_id
_entity_poly.type
_entity_poly.pdbx_seq_one_letter_code
_entity_poly.pdbx_strand_id
1 'polypeptide(L)'
;MILIALYPGRLLDNIGRVLAPAKMLALAILGVATLLWPAGSPIPASNTYQEIPFSNGFVNGYLTMDTLGAMVFGIVIVNAARSRGVESSVLLTRYAMYAGLIAGFCLTLVYLSLFKLGEVSGTLIPTAQNGAAILHVYVQNTFGNYGSFLLAVLIFLACIGTAVGLTCACAEFFSRYLPLSYRTLVLSLGLFSMLVSNLGLSHLIAFSIPVLTAIYPPCITLILLSFTNRWWNNFTRILAPAMLVSLVFGILDAVKASEYLVHLFPTWAQYLPLAEQGLAWLMPTLLSVMVFAIYDRIIGSTKIPKHEVQQEQL
;
A
#
# COMPACT_ATOMS: atom_id res chain seq x y z
N MET A 1 -19.82 0.56 8.58
CA MET A 1 -19.10 1.04 7.37
C MET A 1 -20.06 1.46 6.26
N ILE A 2 -20.89 0.57 5.70
CA ILE A 2 -21.81 0.84 4.57
C ILE A 2 -22.63 2.12 4.77
N LEU A 3 -23.31 2.25 5.91
CA LEU A 3 -24.14 3.41 6.23
C LEU A 3 -23.36 4.73 6.24
N ILE A 4 -22.09 4.69 6.66
CA ILE A 4 -21.21 5.87 6.72
C ILE A 4 -20.71 6.22 5.32
N ALA A 5 -20.38 5.21 4.49
CA ALA A 5 -19.93 5.41 3.12
C ALA A 5 -21.03 5.99 2.21
N LEU A 6 -22.31 5.76 2.53
CA LEU A 6 -23.45 6.39 1.85
C LEU A 6 -23.55 7.92 2.11
N TYR A 7 -22.96 8.43 3.19
CA TYR A 7 -22.98 9.84 3.59
C TYR A 7 -21.58 10.35 3.97
N PRO A 8 -20.65 10.42 3.00
CA PRO A 8 -19.23 10.62 3.27
C PRO A 8 -18.88 12.03 3.82
N GLY A 9 -19.66 13.06 3.48
CA GLY A 9 -19.17 14.44 3.44
C GLY A 9 -18.90 15.17 4.76
N ARG A 10 -19.36 14.69 5.93
CA ARG A 10 -19.07 15.35 7.23
C ARG A 10 -18.60 14.40 8.32
N LEU A 11 -18.91 13.12 8.20
CA LEU A 11 -18.53 12.13 9.21
C LEU A 11 -17.04 11.79 9.12
N LEU A 12 -16.50 11.57 7.91
CA LEU A 12 -15.10 11.21 7.67
C LEU A 12 -14.12 12.30 8.07
N ASP A 13 -14.42 13.58 7.77
CA ASP A 13 -13.53 14.69 8.11
C ASP A 13 -13.45 14.96 9.61
N ASN A 14 -14.57 14.80 10.32
CA ASN A 14 -14.62 14.98 11.78
C ASN A 14 -14.03 13.80 12.53
N ILE A 15 -14.35 12.57 12.11
CA ILE A 15 -13.79 11.33 12.67
C ILE A 15 -12.29 11.28 12.38
N GLY A 16 -11.85 11.49 11.14
CA GLY A 16 -10.44 11.45 10.75
C GLY A 16 -9.58 12.45 11.53
N ARG A 17 -10.09 13.66 11.83
CA ARG A 17 -9.37 14.68 12.60
C ARG A 17 -9.09 14.26 14.05
N VAL A 18 -9.97 13.48 14.67
CA VAL A 18 -9.80 13.00 16.06
C VAL A 18 -9.12 11.63 16.10
N LEU A 19 -9.46 10.73 15.17
CA LEU A 19 -8.93 9.37 15.15
C LEU A 19 -7.47 9.32 14.70
N ALA A 20 -7.05 10.17 13.75
CA ALA A 20 -5.66 10.19 13.29
C ALA A 20 -4.63 10.53 14.40
N PRO A 21 -4.83 11.58 15.22
CA PRO A 21 -3.94 11.82 16.35
C PRO A 21 -4.08 10.76 17.44
N ALA A 22 -5.29 10.26 17.71
CA ALA A 22 -5.50 9.21 18.71
C ALA A 22 -4.75 7.91 18.38
N LYS A 23 -4.81 7.44 17.12
CA LYS A 23 -4.08 6.24 16.69
C LYS A 23 -2.56 6.44 16.73
N MET A 24 -2.08 7.62 16.35
CA MET A 24 -0.65 7.94 16.39
C MET A 24 -0.14 7.99 17.82
N LEU A 25 -0.89 8.59 18.74
CA LEU A 25 -0.55 8.63 20.15
C LEU A 25 -0.54 7.23 20.77
N ALA A 26 -1.52 6.39 20.46
CA ALA A 26 -1.56 5.02 20.95
C ALA A 26 -0.37 4.18 20.43
N LEU A 27 -0.03 4.29 19.15
CA LEU A 27 1.13 3.62 18.58
C LEU A 27 2.45 4.16 19.14
N ALA A 28 2.54 5.45 19.43
CA ALA A 28 3.70 6.04 20.10
C ALA A 28 3.85 5.53 21.53
N ILE A 29 2.76 5.46 22.31
CA ILE A 29 2.76 4.88 23.66
C ILE A 29 3.21 3.42 23.60
N LEU A 30 2.66 2.64 22.67
CA LEU A 30 3.03 1.25 22.48
C LEU A 30 4.51 1.11 22.12
N GLY A 31 5.02 1.93 21.20
CA GLY A 31 6.43 1.94 20.81
C GLY A 31 7.36 2.29 21.97
N VAL A 32 7.04 3.32 22.75
CA VAL A 32 7.79 3.67 23.95
C VAL A 32 7.72 2.55 25.00
N ALA A 33 6.55 1.94 25.19
CA ALA A 33 6.38 0.82 26.11
C ALA A 33 7.25 -0.37 25.72
N THR A 34 7.44 -0.66 24.43
CA THR A 34 8.30 -1.78 23.99
C THR A 34 9.78 -1.55 24.29
N LEU A 35 10.22 -0.30 24.35
CA LEU A 35 11.59 0.07 24.70
C LEU A 35 11.83 0.05 26.22
N LEU A 36 10.83 0.48 27.00
CA LEU A 36 10.93 0.54 28.46
C LEU A 36 10.62 -0.80 29.14
N TRP A 37 9.69 -1.57 28.59
CA TRP A 37 9.17 -2.82 29.15
C TRP A 37 9.21 -3.95 28.11
N PRO A 38 10.40 -4.50 27.82
CA PRO A 38 10.51 -5.62 26.90
C PRO A 38 9.80 -6.85 27.48
N ALA A 39 8.82 -7.37 26.76
CA ALA A 39 8.00 -8.51 27.20
C ALA A 39 8.81 -9.83 27.29
N GLY A 40 9.92 -9.95 26.57
CA GLY A 40 10.74 -11.16 26.51
C GLY A 40 12.17 -10.89 26.03
N SER A 41 12.97 -11.94 25.83
CA SER A 41 14.30 -11.79 25.22
C SER A 41 14.19 -11.67 23.69
N PRO A 42 15.05 -10.86 23.04
CA PRO A 42 15.10 -10.77 21.59
C PRO A 42 15.27 -12.15 20.94
N ILE A 43 14.43 -12.47 19.95
CA ILE A 43 14.64 -13.65 19.12
C ILE A 43 15.73 -13.39 18.06
N PRO A 44 16.54 -14.41 17.70
CA PRO A 44 17.46 -14.27 16.57
C PRO A 44 16.67 -14.06 15.28
N ALA A 45 17.25 -13.29 14.35
CA ALA A 45 16.66 -13.08 13.04
C ALA A 45 16.49 -14.43 12.31
N SER A 46 15.35 -14.63 11.65
CA SER A 46 15.16 -15.81 10.80
C SER A 46 16.19 -15.87 9.67
N ASN A 47 16.55 -17.07 9.19
CA ASN A 47 17.54 -17.26 8.11
C ASN A 47 17.25 -16.36 6.89
N THR A 48 15.98 -16.22 6.51
CA THR A 48 15.56 -15.36 5.39
C THR A 48 15.90 -13.89 5.60
N TYR A 49 15.76 -13.37 6.82
CA TYR A 49 16.13 -11.99 7.16
C TYR A 49 17.63 -11.80 7.35
N GLN A 50 18.39 -12.87 7.61
CA GLN A 50 19.85 -12.81 7.69
C GLN A 50 20.48 -12.70 6.28
N GLU A 51 19.94 -13.44 5.31
CA GLU A 51 20.49 -13.49 3.95
C GLU A 51 20.03 -12.30 3.07
N ILE A 52 18.74 -11.96 3.12
CA ILE A 52 18.11 -10.98 2.22
C ILE A 52 17.10 -10.06 2.94
N PRO A 53 17.54 -9.23 3.91
CA PRO A 53 16.65 -8.39 4.71
C PRO A 53 15.89 -7.32 3.90
N PHE A 54 16.57 -6.70 2.92
CA PHE A 54 15.97 -5.63 2.12
C PHE A 54 14.81 -6.15 1.25
N SER A 55 15.04 -7.21 0.49
CA SER A 55 14.04 -7.75 -0.43
C SER A 55 12.82 -8.31 0.32
N ASN A 56 13.05 -8.99 1.45
CA ASN A 56 11.95 -9.42 2.32
C ASN A 56 11.16 -8.24 2.87
N GLY A 57 11.83 -7.20 3.39
CA GLY A 57 11.15 -6.01 3.88
C GLY A 57 10.34 -5.31 2.78
N PHE A 58 10.89 -5.24 1.57
CA PHE A 58 10.24 -4.62 0.41
C PHE A 58 8.96 -5.36 -0.01
N VAL A 59 9.01 -6.70 -0.14
CA VAL A 59 7.84 -7.51 -0.51
C VAL A 59 6.79 -7.51 0.60
N ASN A 60 7.20 -7.61 1.87
CA ASN A 60 6.27 -7.48 2.99
C ASN A 60 5.61 -6.09 3.05
N GLY A 61 6.29 -5.05 2.55
CA GLY A 61 5.73 -3.71 2.37
C GLY A 61 4.51 -3.67 1.44
N TYR A 62 4.33 -4.64 0.54
CA TYR A 62 3.14 -4.69 -0.31
C TYR A 62 1.86 -4.89 0.51
N LEU A 63 1.95 -5.63 1.62
CA LEU A 63 0.80 -5.91 2.49
C LEU A 63 0.26 -4.67 3.20
N THR A 64 1.03 -3.58 3.28
CA THR A 64 0.57 -2.34 3.91
C THR A 64 -0.45 -1.60 3.05
N MET A 65 -0.51 -1.90 1.74
CA MET A 65 -1.44 -1.29 0.78
C MET A 65 -1.31 0.25 0.63
N ASP A 66 -0.30 0.88 1.25
CA ASP A 66 -0.15 2.34 1.27
C ASP A 66 0.04 2.92 -0.13
N THR A 67 0.81 2.23 -0.98
CA THR A 67 1.06 2.65 -2.37
C THR A 67 -0.21 2.65 -3.21
N LEU A 68 -1.01 1.58 -3.13
CA LEU A 68 -2.29 1.47 -3.83
C LEU A 68 -3.29 2.52 -3.32
N GLY A 69 -3.37 2.66 -2.00
CA GLY A 69 -4.18 3.69 -1.36
C GLY A 69 -3.82 5.09 -1.86
N ALA A 70 -2.53 5.43 -1.92
CA ALA A 70 -2.09 6.75 -2.39
C ALA A 70 -2.51 7.06 -3.84
N MET A 71 -2.52 6.07 -4.74
CA MET A 71 -2.99 6.26 -6.12
C MET A 71 -4.49 6.52 -6.19
N VAL A 72 -5.29 5.79 -5.40
CA VAL A 72 -6.75 5.92 -5.38
C VAL A 72 -7.18 7.22 -4.69
N PHE A 73 -6.57 7.58 -3.57
CA PHE A 73 -6.89 8.79 -2.81
C PHE A 73 -6.18 10.06 -3.28
N GLY A 74 -5.19 9.94 -4.17
CA GLY A 74 -4.35 11.07 -4.57
C GLY A 74 -5.15 12.26 -5.11
N ILE A 75 -6.17 11.99 -5.93
CA ILE A 75 -7.04 13.04 -6.48
C ILE A 75 -7.85 13.77 -5.41
N VAL A 76 -8.33 13.05 -4.39
CA VAL A 76 -9.08 13.61 -3.26
C VAL A 76 -8.19 14.55 -2.45
N ILE A 77 -6.95 14.15 -2.18
CA ILE A 77 -5.96 14.97 -1.46
C ILE A 77 -5.63 16.24 -2.26
N VAL A 78 -5.42 16.11 -3.57
CA VAL A 78 -5.16 17.24 -4.47
C VAL A 78 -6.34 18.22 -4.49
N ASN A 79 -7.56 17.71 -4.61
CA ASN A 79 -8.77 18.54 -4.63
C ASN A 79 -9.01 19.21 -3.27
N ALA A 80 -8.75 18.52 -2.17
CA ALA A 80 -8.84 19.08 -0.82
C ALA A 80 -7.80 20.18 -0.56
N ALA A 81 -6.61 20.09 -1.15
CA ALA A 81 -5.61 21.15 -1.08
C ALA A 81 -6.02 22.36 -1.95
N ARG A 82 -6.55 22.13 -3.15
CA ARG A 82 -7.07 23.20 -4.03
C ARG A 82 -8.24 23.95 -3.40
N SER A 83 -9.18 23.23 -2.76
CA SER A 83 -10.33 23.85 -2.09
C SER A 83 -9.96 24.73 -0.89
N ARG A 84 -8.74 24.58 -0.35
CA ARG A 84 -8.17 25.44 0.70
C ARG A 84 -7.41 26.65 0.15
N GLY A 85 -7.55 26.95 -1.15
CA GLY A 85 -6.95 28.13 -1.79
C GLY A 85 -5.55 27.91 -2.38
N VAL A 86 -5.07 26.66 -2.48
CA VAL A 86 -3.78 26.36 -3.13
C VAL A 86 -4.00 26.19 -4.65
N GLU A 87 -3.96 27.31 -5.38
CA GLU A 87 -4.21 27.28 -6.84
C GLU A 87 -2.95 27.00 -7.68
N SER A 88 -1.77 27.39 -7.19
CA SER A 88 -0.52 27.16 -7.91
C SER A 88 -0.12 25.68 -7.87
N SER A 89 0.02 25.07 -9.06
CA SER A 89 0.44 23.67 -9.20
C SER A 89 1.83 23.39 -8.62
N VAL A 90 2.73 24.38 -8.65
CA VAL A 90 4.07 24.27 -8.05
C VAL A 90 3.97 24.25 -6.52
N LEU A 91 3.14 25.13 -5.95
CA LEU A 91 2.92 25.22 -4.51
C LEU A 91 2.24 23.95 -3.97
N LEU A 92 1.23 23.46 -4.70
CA LEU A 92 0.55 22.21 -4.41
C LEU A 92 1.52 21.03 -4.35
N THR A 93 2.38 20.89 -5.37
CA THR A 93 3.39 19.81 -5.42
C THR A 93 4.37 19.93 -4.26
N ARG A 94 4.83 21.15 -3.95
CA ARG A 94 5.79 21.38 -2.86
C ARG A 94 5.19 21.04 -1.49
N TYR A 95 3.96 21.46 -1.21
CA TYR A 95 3.27 21.12 0.03
C TYR A 95 2.98 19.64 0.15
N ALA A 96 2.54 18.99 -0.94
CA ALA A 96 2.34 17.56 -0.96
C ALA A 96 3.64 16.79 -0.69
N MET A 97 4.78 17.22 -1.24
CA MET A 97 6.08 16.59 -0.97
C MET A 97 6.50 16.74 0.50
N TYR A 98 6.40 17.94 1.09
CA TYR A 98 6.76 18.12 2.50
C TYR A 98 5.84 17.33 3.43
N ALA A 99 4.52 17.35 3.17
CA ALA A 99 3.57 16.54 3.93
C ALA A 99 3.87 15.05 3.82
N GLY A 100 4.18 14.57 2.61
CA GLY A 100 4.57 13.19 2.34
C GLY A 100 5.86 12.77 3.05
N LEU A 101 6.89 13.63 3.05
CA LEU A 101 8.16 13.36 3.75
C LEU A 101 7.97 13.29 5.27
N ILE A 102 7.21 14.21 5.86
CA ILE A 102 6.90 14.20 7.30
C ILE A 102 6.10 12.95 7.66
N ALA A 103 5.07 12.61 6.87
CA ALA A 103 4.26 11.42 7.07
C ALA A 103 5.09 10.14 6.94
N GLY A 104 5.95 10.04 5.92
CA GLY A 104 6.84 8.91 5.70
C GLY A 104 7.82 8.71 6.84
N PHE A 105 8.44 9.79 7.34
CA PHE A 105 9.33 9.72 8.50
C PHE A 105 8.61 9.22 9.76
N CYS A 106 7.43 9.76 10.06
CA CYS A 106 6.62 9.33 11.19
C CYS A 106 6.21 7.84 11.07
N LEU A 107 5.80 7.42 9.87
CA LEU A 107 5.43 6.04 9.58
C LEU A 107 6.62 5.09 9.76
N THR A 108 7.82 5.47 9.33
CA THR A 108 9.04 4.69 9.56
C THR A 108 9.32 4.47 11.04
N LEU A 109 9.19 5.51 11.88
CA LEU A 109 9.37 5.37 13.33
C LEU A 109 8.36 4.39 13.96
N VAL A 110 7.11 4.44 13.50
CA VAL A 110 6.06 3.50 13.93
C VAL A 110 6.42 2.07 13.53
N TYR A 111 6.81 1.82 12.28
CA TYR A 111 7.20 0.48 11.82
C TYR A 111 8.41 -0.06 12.58
N LEU A 112 9.43 0.76 12.84
CA LEU A 112 10.59 0.35 13.65
C LEU A 112 10.17 -0.07 15.06
N SER A 113 9.23 0.66 15.66
CA SER A 113 8.66 0.31 16.97
C SER A 113 7.91 -1.02 16.94
N LEU A 114 7.13 -1.27 15.88
CA LEU A 114 6.40 -2.54 15.71
C LEU A 114 7.33 -3.72 15.41
N PHE A 115 8.42 -3.52 14.66
CA PHE A 115 9.44 -4.54 14.45
C PHE A 115 10.13 -4.91 15.75
N LYS A 116 10.50 -3.92 16.58
CA LYS A 116 11.05 -4.17 17.92
C LYS A 116 10.06 -4.90 18.84
N LEU A 117 8.77 -4.54 18.78
CA LEU A 117 7.72 -5.27 19.48
C LEU A 117 7.71 -6.75 19.06
N GLY A 118 7.75 -7.03 17.75
CA GLY A 118 7.76 -8.40 17.22
C GLY A 118 8.99 -9.19 17.64
N GLU A 119 10.17 -8.59 17.59
CA GLU A 119 11.46 -9.18 18.01
C GLU A 119 11.45 -9.57 19.50
N VAL A 120 10.90 -8.71 20.35
CA VAL A 120 10.91 -8.92 21.81
C VAL A 120 9.77 -9.84 22.26
N SER A 121 8.66 -9.87 21.51
CA SER A 121 7.47 -10.67 21.83
C SER A 121 7.52 -12.09 21.25
N GLY A 122 8.45 -12.37 20.34
CA GLY A 122 8.55 -13.66 19.64
C GLY A 122 8.78 -14.86 20.56
N THR A 123 9.37 -14.66 21.74
CA THR A 123 9.56 -15.73 22.74
C THR A 123 8.27 -16.10 23.48
N LEU A 124 7.30 -15.18 23.60
CA LEU A 124 6.02 -15.45 24.25
C LEU A 124 5.07 -16.29 23.36
N ILE A 125 5.28 -16.28 22.05
CA ILE A 125 4.48 -17.05 21.10
C ILE A 125 5.40 -17.64 20.01
N PRO A 126 5.96 -18.84 20.24
CA PRO A 126 6.81 -19.52 19.26
C PRO A 126 6.09 -19.82 17.93
N THR A 127 4.75 -19.83 17.93
CA THR A 127 3.88 -20.15 16.78
C THR A 127 2.85 -19.05 16.51
N ALA A 128 3.26 -17.77 16.52
CA ALA A 128 2.34 -16.70 16.19
C ALA A 128 1.90 -16.78 14.72
N GLN A 129 0.60 -16.87 14.47
CA GLN A 129 0.06 -17.02 13.12
C GLN A 129 0.09 -15.73 12.29
N ASN A 130 0.05 -14.55 12.94
CA ASN A 130 0.04 -13.25 12.28
C ASN A 130 0.43 -12.11 13.24
N GLY A 131 0.73 -10.93 12.68
CA GLY A 131 1.16 -9.76 13.45
C GLY A 131 0.12 -9.22 14.44
N ALA A 132 -1.18 -9.39 14.16
CA ALA A 132 -2.25 -8.97 15.07
C ALA A 132 -2.25 -9.81 16.37
N ALA A 133 -1.99 -11.11 16.27
CA ALA A 133 -1.86 -12.00 17.42
C ALA A 133 -0.65 -11.61 18.30
N ILE A 134 0.49 -11.30 17.67
CA ILE A 134 1.70 -10.84 18.39
C ILE A 134 1.39 -9.56 19.17
N LEU A 135 0.75 -8.58 18.52
CA LEU A 135 0.39 -7.32 19.12
C LEU A 135 -0.58 -7.49 20.30
N HIS A 136 -1.60 -8.34 20.14
CA HIS A 136 -2.58 -8.60 21.20
C HIS A 136 -1.93 -9.22 22.44
N VAL A 137 -1.11 -10.26 22.28
CA VAL A 137 -0.44 -10.91 23.41
C VAL A 137 0.56 -9.98 24.08
N TYR A 138 1.31 -9.18 23.32
CA TYR A 138 2.18 -8.17 23.90
C TYR A 138 1.40 -7.20 24.79
N VAL A 139 0.30 -6.63 24.26
CA VAL A 139 -0.53 -5.69 25.04
C VAL A 139 -1.17 -6.38 26.25
N GLN A 140 -1.60 -7.61 26.10
CA GLN A 140 -2.17 -8.39 27.21
C GLN A 140 -1.13 -8.64 28.31
N ASN A 141 0.12 -8.93 27.94
CA ASN A 141 1.21 -9.14 28.90
C ASN A 141 1.61 -7.84 29.61
N THR A 142 1.72 -6.73 28.88
CA THR A 142 2.23 -5.46 29.42
C THR A 142 1.16 -4.62 30.14
N PHE A 143 -0.08 -4.61 29.64
CA PHE A 143 -1.16 -3.75 30.12
C PHE A 143 -2.39 -4.51 30.64
N GLY A 144 -2.39 -5.85 30.58
CA GLY A 144 -3.50 -6.68 31.05
C GLY A 144 -4.77 -6.56 30.20
N ASN A 145 -5.91 -6.90 30.82
CA ASN A 145 -7.21 -6.91 30.14
C ASN A 145 -7.67 -5.52 29.69
N TYR A 146 -7.39 -4.47 30.46
CA TYR A 146 -7.75 -3.10 30.11
C TYR A 146 -7.01 -2.62 28.85
N GLY A 147 -5.73 -2.97 28.71
CA GLY A 147 -4.95 -2.69 27.50
C GLY A 147 -5.50 -3.42 26.27
N SER A 148 -5.87 -4.69 26.43
CA SER A 148 -6.43 -5.50 25.33
C SER A 148 -7.77 -4.95 24.84
N PHE A 149 -8.63 -4.50 25.75
CA PHE A 149 -9.88 -3.83 25.40
C PHE A 149 -9.62 -2.51 24.66
N LEU A 150 -8.70 -1.68 25.17
CA LEU A 150 -8.32 -0.43 24.52
C LEU A 150 -7.75 -0.67 23.11
N LEU A 151 -6.90 -1.69 22.96
CA LEU A 151 -6.34 -2.09 21.66
C LEU A 151 -7.45 -2.50 20.68
N ALA A 152 -8.43 -3.29 21.11
CA ALA A 152 -9.55 -3.70 20.27
C ALA A 152 -10.36 -2.48 19.78
N VAL A 153 -10.65 -1.53 20.66
CA VAL A 153 -11.33 -0.27 20.31
C VAL A 153 -10.50 0.54 19.32
N LEU A 154 -9.19 0.67 19.53
CA LEU A 154 -8.29 1.39 18.63
C LEU A 154 -8.20 0.75 17.25
N ILE A 155 -8.07 -0.57 17.16
CA ILE A 155 -8.03 -1.29 15.88
C ILE A 155 -9.35 -1.09 15.14
N PHE A 156 -10.49 -1.23 15.83
CA PHE A 156 -11.80 -0.98 15.25
C PHE A 156 -11.92 0.44 14.68
N LEU A 157 -11.49 1.46 15.45
CA LEU A 157 -11.47 2.85 15.02
C LEU A 157 -10.48 3.10 13.85
N ALA A 158 -9.32 2.45 13.85
CA ALA A 158 -8.35 2.59 12.77
C ALA A 158 -8.85 1.97 11.45
N CYS A 159 -9.48 0.79 11.54
CA CYS A 159 -10.01 0.07 10.39
C CYS A 159 -11.28 0.71 9.81
N ILE A 160 -12.14 1.34 10.63
CA ILE A 160 -13.37 1.95 10.08
C ILE A 160 -13.07 3.12 9.15
N GLY A 161 -12.11 4.00 9.49
CA GLY A 161 -11.77 5.16 8.66
C GLY A 161 -11.15 4.77 7.32
N THR A 162 -10.23 3.81 7.34
CA THR A 162 -9.57 3.29 6.13
C THR A 162 -10.54 2.54 5.23
N ALA A 163 -11.37 1.67 5.82
CA ALA A 163 -12.36 0.90 5.06
C ALA A 163 -13.41 1.82 4.41
N VAL A 164 -14.02 2.74 5.18
CA VAL A 164 -14.97 3.72 4.62
C VAL A 164 -14.32 4.55 3.52
N GLY A 165 -13.11 5.09 3.76
CA GLY A 165 -12.40 5.87 2.76
C GLY A 165 -12.23 5.08 1.45
N LEU A 166 -11.73 3.84 1.53
CA LEU A 166 -11.38 3.07 0.34
C LEU A 166 -12.62 2.68 -0.44
N THR A 167 -13.71 2.31 0.25
CA THR A 167 -14.98 2.03 -0.42
C THR A 167 -15.58 3.26 -1.08
N CYS A 168 -15.51 4.43 -0.46
CA CYS A 168 -15.97 5.67 -1.09
C CYS A 168 -15.17 5.98 -2.35
N ALA A 169 -13.83 5.91 -2.28
CA ALA A 169 -12.97 6.24 -3.41
C ALA A 169 -13.08 5.20 -4.55
N CYS A 170 -13.17 3.91 -4.23
CA CYS A 170 -13.43 2.87 -5.23
C CYS A 170 -14.80 3.05 -5.86
N ALA A 171 -15.85 3.33 -5.09
CA ALA A 171 -17.20 3.56 -5.63
C ALA A 171 -17.24 4.80 -6.53
N GLU A 172 -16.57 5.88 -6.15
CA GLU A 172 -16.45 7.11 -6.96
C GLU A 172 -15.71 6.82 -8.27
N PHE A 173 -14.54 6.16 -8.18
CA PHE A 173 -13.76 5.77 -9.36
C PHE A 173 -14.57 4.90 -10.32
N PHE A 174 -15.16 3.81 -9.83
CA PHE A 174 -15.93 2.90 -10.67
C PHE A 174 -17.23 3.51 -11.19
N SER A 175 -17.87 4.43 -10.46
CA SER A 175 -19.08 5.11 -10.95
C SER A 175 -18.83 5.97 -12.20
N ARG A 176 -17.58 6.38 -12.44
CA ARG A 176 -17.20 7.14 -13.64
C ARG A 176 -17.00 6.26 -14.87
N TYR A 177 -16.64 4.99 -14.70
CA TYR A 177 -16.31 4.06 -15.78
C TYR A 177 -17.36 2.98 -16.03
N LEU A 178 -18.15 2.63 -15.02
CA LEU A 178 -19.23 1.64 -15.09
C LEU A 178 -20.59 2.34 -15.03
N PRO A 179 -21.62 1.83 -15.73
CA PRO A 179 -22.99 2.36 -15.68
C PRO A 179 -23.73 1.96 -14.38
N LEU A 180 -23.05 2.04 -13.23
CA LEU A 180 -23.59 1.67 -11.92
C LEU A 180 -23.63 2.90 -11.01
N SER A 181 -24.72 3.04 -10.25
CA SER A 181 -24.85 4.14 -9.30
C SER A 181 -23.85 4.00 -8.15
N TYR A 182 -23.37 5.13 -7.63
CA TYR A 182 -22.49 5.17 -6.45
C TYR A 182 -23.04 4.35 -5.28
N ARG A 183 -24.35 4.45 -5.02
CA ARG A 183 -25.01 3.72 -3.92
C ARG A 183 -24.95 2.20 -4.13
N THR A 184 -25.16 1.74 -5.36
CA THR A 184 -25.08 0.31 -5.71
C THR A 184 -23.67 -0.23 -5.52
N LEU A 185 -22.65 0.54 -5.92
CA LEU A 185 -21.24 0.17 -5.77
C LEU A 185 -20.81 0.12 -4.29
N VAL A 186 -21.24 1.09 -3.47
CA VAL A 186 -20.95 1.06 -2.02
C VAL A 186 -21.58 -0.15 -1.35
N LEU A 187 -22.83 -0.49 -1.72
CA LEU A 187 -23.51 -1.67 -1.18
C LEU A 187 -22.85 -2.97 -1.61
N SER A 188 -22.50 -3.11 -2.90
CA SER A 188 -21.86 -4.33 -3.40
C SER A 188 -20.47 -4.55 -2.79
N LEU A 189 -19.64 -3.50 -2.75
CA LEU A 189 -18.30 -3.55 -2.13
C LEU A 189 -18.39 -3.85 -0.63
N GLY A 190 -19.34 -3.23 0.08
CA GLY A 190 -19.54 -3.46 1.50
C GLY A 190 -20.02 -4.88 1.81
N LEU A 191 -20.98 -5.40 1.04
CA LEU A 191 -21.48 -6.77 1.20
C LEU A 191 -20.39 -7.80 0.89
N PHE A 192 -19.63 -7.57 -0.19
CA PHE A 192 -18.48 -8.41 -0.53
C PHE A 192 -17.43 -8.41 0.58
N SER A 193 -17.06 -7.24 1.11
CA SER A 193 -16.12 -7.13 2.22
C SER A 193 -16.63 -7.83 3.48
N MET A 194 -17.93 -7.76 3.77
CA MET A 194 -18.53 -8.48 4.89
C MET A 194 -18.40 -10.00 4.74
N LEU A 195 -18.69 -10.55 3.56
CA LEU A 195 -18.53 -11.99 3.28
C LEU A 195 -17.07 -12.43 3.42
N VAL A 196 -16.15 -11.65 2.83
CA VAL A 196 -14.71 -11.95 2.81
C VAL A 196 -14.10 -11.83 4.21
N SER A 197 -14.59 -10.90 5.05
CA SER A 197 -14.07 -10.70 6.42
C SER A 197 -14.24 -11.92 7.33
N ASN A 198 -15.15 -12.84 7.00
CA ASN A 198 -15.39 -14.06 7.77
C ASN A 198 -14.35 -15.18 7.51
N LEU A 199 -13.47 -15.02 6.52
CA LEU A 199 -12.45 -16.03 6.15
C LEU A 199 -11.24 -16.06 7.11
N GLY A 200 -11.08 -15.05 7.97
CA GLY A 200 -9.95 -14.95 8.89
C GLY A 200 -8.69 -14.33 8.28
N LEU A 201 -7.89 -13.65 9.11
CA LEU A 201 -6.76 -12.81 8.66
C LEU A 201 -5.68 -13.60 7.90
N SER A 202 -5.33 -14.80 8.36
CA SER A 202 -4.26 -15.59 7.73
C SER A 202 -4.62 -16.02 6.31
N HIS A 203 -5.87 -16.44 6.07
CA HIS A 203 -6.35 -16.77 4.73
C HIS A 203 -6.45 -15.54 3.84
N LEU A 204 -6.87 -14.40 4.39
CA LEU A 204 -6.89 -13.13 3.65
C LEU A 204 -5.49 -12.70 3.23
N ILE A 205 -4.48 -12.85 4.10
CA ILE A 205 -3.07 -12.57 3.76
C ILE A 205 -2.59 -13.54 2.67
N ALA A 206 -2.81 -14.84 2.83
CA ALA A 206 -2.39 -15.85 1.85
C ALA A 206 -2.99 -15.60 0.45
N PHE A 207 -4.24 -15.15 0.39
CA PHE A 207 -4.88 -14.74 -0.87
C PHE A 207 -4.36 -13.39 -1.38
N SER A 208 -4.12 -12.44 -0.49
CA SER A 208 -3.68 -11.09 -0.86
C SER A 208 -2.25 -11.07 -1.39
N ILE A 209 -1.33 -11.88 -0.86
CA ILE A 209 0.08 -11.88 -1.27
C ILE A 209 0.22 -12.03 -2.80
N PRO A 210 -0.32 -13.08 -3.46
CA PRO A 210 -0.23 -13.21 -4.92
C PRO A 210 -0.84 -12.01 -5.67
N VAL A 211 -2.02 -11.56 -5.26
CA VAL A 211 -2.73 -10.46 -5.92
C VAL A 211 -1.91 -9.16 -5.84
N LEU A 212 -1.35 -8.88 -4.67
CA LEU A 212 -0.54 -7.69 -4.44
C LEU A 212 0.78 -7.78 -5.19
N THR A 213 1.46 -8.93 -5.18
CA THR A 213 2.70 -9.14 -5.93
C THR A 213 2.51 -8.96 -7.45
N ALA A 214 1.33 -9.26 -8.00
CA ALA A 214 1.02 -8.99 -9.40
C ALA A 214 0.79 -7.49 -9.70
N ILE A 215 0.08 -6.78 -8.81
CA ILE A 215 -0.38 -5.41 -9.05
C ILE A 215 0.69 -4.36 -8.69
N TYR A 216 1.50 -4.61 -7.67
CA TYR A 216 2.50 -3.64 -7.19
C TYR A 216 3.56 -3.24 -8.24
N PRO A 217 4.17 -4.18 -9.00
CA PRO A 217 5.18 -3.86 -10.00
C PRO A 217 4.80 -2.77 -11.02
N PRO A 218 3.65 -2.85 -11.74
CA PRO A 218 3.25 -1.80 -12.66
C PRO A 218 2.92 -0.48 -11.93
N CYS A 219 2.38 -0.54 -10.72
CA CYS A 219 2.10 0.65 -9.91
C CYS A 219 3.37 1.39 -9.49
N ILE A 220 4.39 0.68 -9.01
CA ILE A 220 5.70 1.26 -8.68
C ILE A 220 6.34 1.85 -9.93
N THR A 221 6.28 1.13 -11.05
CA THR A 221 6.80 1.60 -12.34
C THR A 221 6.14 2.91 -12.78
N LEU A 222 4.81 3.01 -12.66
CA LEU A 222 4.05 4.22 -12.95
C LEU A 222 4.48 5.39 -12.07
N ILE A 223 4.62 5.17 -10.76
CA ILE A 223 5.03 6.21 -9.81
C ILE A 223 6.44 6.72 -10.14
N LEU A 224 7.41 5.81 -10.32
CA LEU A 224 8.80 6.17 -10.63
C LEU A 224 8.92 6.91 -11.96
N LEU A 225 8.24 6.43 -13.01
CA LEU A 225 8.25 7.10 -14.31
C LEU A 225 7.53 8.45 -14.28
N SER A 226 6.50 8.62 -13.46
CA SER A 226 5.80 9.90 -13.31
C SER A 226 6.72 11.03 -12.84
N PHE A 227 7.71 10.74 -11.99
CA PHE A 227 8.73 11.73 -11.58
C PHE A 227 9.69 12.10 -12.71
N THR A 228 9.98 11.17 -13.63
CA THR A 228 10.88 11.40 -14.77
C THR A 228 10.15 11.86 -16.04
N ASN A 229 8.83 12.10 -15.98
CA ASN A 229 8.01 12.52 -17.14
C ASN A 229 8.63 13.68 -17.95
N ARG A 230 9.28 14.65 -17.27
CA ARG A 230 9.91 15.80 -17.95
C ARG A 230 11.16 15.46 -18.76
N TRP A 231 11.75 14.29 -18.57
CA TRP A 231 12.99 13.87 -19.24
C TRP A 231 12.73 13.18 -20.58
N TRP A 232 11.48 12.82 -20.86
CA TRP A 232 11.09 12.02 -22.01
C TRP A 232 10.43 12.87 -23.09
N ASN A 233 10.69 12.54 -24.37
CA ASN A 233 10.02 13.19 -25.49
C ASN A 233 8.59 12.66 -25.64
N ASN A 234 8.42 11.34 -25.56
CA ASN A 234 7.11 10.70 -25.55
C ASN A 234 6.97 9.74 -24.36
N PHE A 235 6.38 10.27 -23.28
CA PHE A 235 6.17 9.54 -22.03
C PHE A 235 5.44 8.21 -22.20
N THR A 236 4.40 8.17 -23.05
CA THR A 236 3.58 6.98 -23.26
C THR A 236 4.37 5.83 -23.90
N ARG A 237 5.36 6.14 -24.76
CA ARG A 237 6.19 5.13 -25.44
C ARG A 237 7.10 4.37 -24.47
N ILE A 238 7.45 4.96 -23.34
CA ILE A 238 8.29 4.34 -22.31
C ILE A 238 7.41 3.68 -21.24
N LEU A 239 6.35 4.39 -20.82
CA LEU A 239 5.45 3.94 -19.77
C LEU A 239 4.71 2.65 -20.15
N ALA A 240 4.09 2.59 -21.33
CA ALA A 240 3.27 1.45 -21.73
C ALA A 240 4.04 0.11 -21.75
N PRO A 241 5.21 -0.01 -22.43
CA PRO A 241 5.96 -1.27 -22.40
C PRO A 241 6.55 -1.58 -21.03
N ALA A 242 7.02 -0.59 -20.27
CA ALA A 242 7.53 -0.83 -18.91
C ALA A 242 6.44 -1.35 -17.97
N MET A 243 5.21 -0.81 -18.06
CA MET A 243 4.07 -1.32 -17.30
C MET A 243 3.64 -2.72 -17.76
N LEU A 244 3.68 -3.01 -19.05
CA LEU A 244 3.35 -4.35 -19.55
C LEU A 244 4.37 -5.38 -19.05
N VAL A 245 5.66 -5.10 -19.18
CA VAL A 245 6.73 -5.99 -18.71
C VAL A 245 6.63 -6.19 -17.19
N SER A 246 6.44 -5.13 -16.41
CA SER A 246 6.28 -5.25 -14.95
C SER A 246 5.08 -6.09 -14.56
N LEU A 247 3.96 -5.93 -15.26
CA LEU A 247 2.76 -6.74 -15.02
C LEU A 247 3.00 -8.21 -15.36
N VAL A 248 3.61 -8.53 -16.50
CA VAL A 248 3.88 -9.92 -16.91
C VAL A 248 4.78 -10.61 -15.89
N PHE A 249 5.90 -10.00 -15.51
CA PHE A 249 6.80 -10.59 -14.52
C PHE A 249 6.22 -10.57 -13.10
N GLY A 250 5.41 -9.57 -12.75
CA GLY A 250 4.65 -9.53 -11.50
C GLY A 250 3.64 -10.68 -11.38
N ILE A 251 2.96 -11.05 -12.47
CA ILE A 251 2.08 -12.22 -12.52
C ILE A 251 2.89 -13.51 -12.33
N LEU A 252 4.08 -13.62 -12.91
CA LEU A 252 4.96 -14.77 -12.68
C LEU A 252 5.36 -14.89 -11.20
N ASP A 253 5.75 -13.78 -10.56
CA ASP A 253 6.05 -13.76 -9.12
C ASP A 253 4.80 -14.08 -8.27
N ALA A 254 3.61 -13.64 -8.70
CA ALA A 254 2.34 -13.96 -8.04
C ALA A 254 1.99 -15.46 -8.13
N VAL A 255 2.23 -16.08 -9.28
CA VAL A 255 2.06 -17.53 -9.47
C VAL A 255 3.00 -18.30 -8.55
N LYS A 256 4.26 -17.86 -8.43
CA LYS A 256 5.24 -18.42 -7.49
C LYS A 256 4.81 -18.27 -6.03
N ALA A 257 4.24 -17.11 -5.68
CA ALA A 257 3.79 -16.81 -4.33
C ALA A 257 2.48 -17.53 -3.94
N SER A 258 1.77 -18.13 -4.90
CA SER A 258 0.53 -18.86 -4.66
C SER A 258 0.80 -20.34 -4.43
N GLU A 259 0.35 -20.87 -3.29
CA GLU A 259 0.46 -22.31 -2.96
C GLU A 259 -0.22 -23.21 -4.00
N TYR A 260 -1.29 -22.74 -4.64
CA TYR A 260 -2.08 -23.51 -5.59
C TYR A 260 -1.51 -23.47 -7.00
N LEU A 261 -0.92 -22.36 -7.43
CA LEU A 261 -0.49 -22.14 -8.81
C LEU A 261 1.01 -22.39 -9.02
N VAL A 262 1.77 -22.69 -7.96
CA VAL A 262 3.23 -22.87 -8.04
C VAL A 262 3.66 -23.93 -9.07
N HIS A 263 2.82 -24.93 -9.34
CA HIS A 263 3.09 -25.98 -10.32
C HIS A 263 3.07 -25.50 -11.78
N LEU A 264 2.41 -24.37 -12.06
CA LEU A 264 2.43 -23.68 -13.35
C LEU A 264 3.66 -22.78 -13.52
N PHE A 265 4.50 -22.64 -12.48
CA PHE A 265 5.67 -21.77 -12.53
C PHE A 265 6.71 -22.34 -13.52
N PRO A 266 7.08 -21.57 -14.57
CA PRO A 266 8.02 -22.06 -15.56
C PRO A 266 9.42 -22.21 -14.97
N THR A 267 10.08 -23.35 -15.25
CA THR A 267 11.45 -23.64 -14.76
C THR A 267 12.48 -22.61 -15.23
N TRP A 268 12.31 -22.05 -16.43
CA TRP A 268 13.19 -20.99 -16.95
C TRP A 268 13.14 -19.71 -16.10
N ALA A 269 12.01 -19.42 -15.45
CA ALA A 269 11.84 -18.22 -14.63
C ALA A 269 12.57 -18.33 -13.28
N GLN A 270 13.04 -19.51 -12.88
CA GLN A 270 13.89 -19.69 -11.70
C GLN A 270 15.29 -19.09 -11.90
N TYR A 271 15.76 -18.99 -13.15
CA TYR A 271 17.07 -18.44 -13.47
C TYR A 271 17.09 -16.92 -13.60
N LEU A 272 15.94 -16.24 -13.44
CA LEU A 272 15.93 -14.79 -13.47
C LEU A 272 16.67 -14.21 -12.26
N PRO A 273 17.52 -13.18 -12.46
CA PRO A 273 18.13 -12.48 -11.33
C PRO A 273 17.03 -11.88 -10.45
N LEU A 274 17.19 -12.02 -9.13
CA LEU A 274 16.21 -11.61 -8.10
C LEU A 274 14.90 -12.44 -8.06
N ALA A 275 14.76 -13.52 -8.84
CA ALA A 275 13.60 -14.39 -8.77
C ALA A 275 13.47 -15.09 -7.41
N GLU A 276 14.58 -15.48 -6.78
CA GLU A 276 14.59 -16.04 -5.43
C GLU A 276 14.06 -15.06 -4.37
N GLN A 277 14.18 -13.76 -4.63
CA GLN A 277 13.82 -12.68 -3.71
C GLN A 277 12.40 -12.13 -3.95
N GLY A 278 11.62 -12.69 -4.88
CA GLY A 278 10.27 -12.21 -5.24
C GLY A 278 10.27 -10.86 -5.97
N LEU A 279 11.39 -10.53 -6.64
CA LEU A 279 11.61 -9.28 -7.36
C LEU A 279 12.01 -9.55 -8.82
N ALA A 280 11.50 -10.63 -9.42
CA ALA A 280 11.83 -11.02 -10.80
C ALA A 280 11.43 -9.93 -11.81
N TRP A 281 10.42 -9.12 -11.49
CA TRP A 281 9.98 -8.00 -12.31
C TRP A 281 10.98 -6.84 -12.44
N LEU A 282 11.85 -6.62 -11.45
CA LEU A 282 12.66 -5.39 -11.36
C LEU A 282 13.68 -5.28 -12.50
N MET A 283 14.43 -6.36 -12.76
CA MET A 283 15.46 -6.35 -13.81
C MET A 283 14.88 -6.21 -15.22
N PRO A 284 13.89 -7.03 -15.65
CA PRO A 284 13.27 -6.91 -16.97
C PRO A 284 12.63 -5.54 -17.21
N THR A 285 12.02 -4.95 -16.19
CA THR A 285 11.37 -3.64 -16.32
C THR A 285 12.40 -2.53 -16.48
N LEU A 286 13.49 -2.58 -15.74
CA LEU A 286 14.57 -1.61 -15.85
C LEU A 286 15.24 -1.71 -17.23
N LEU A 287 15.45 -2.93 -17.75
CA LEU A 287 15.91 -3.16 -19.12
C LEU A 287 14.92 -2.61 -20.16
N SER A 288 13.62 -2.85 -19.99
CA SER A 288 12.58 -2.29 -20.86
C SER A 288 12.64 -0.75 -20.86
N VAL A 289 12.71 -0.12 -19.68
CA VAL A 289 12.83 1.34 -19.57
C VAL A 289 14.08 1.83 -20.30
N MET A 290 15.24 1.18 -20.14
CA MET A 290 16.46 1.58 -20.86
C MET A 290 16.31 1.50 -22.39
N VAL A 291 15.79 0.38 -22.90
CA VAL A 291 15.62 0.16 -24.34
C VAL A 291 14.68 1.21 -24.93
N PHE A 292 13.51 1.42 -24.32
CA PHE A 292 12.53 2.37 -24.81
C PHE A 292 12.95 3.83 -24.59
N ALA A 293 13.76 4.11 -23.57
CA ALA A 293 14.38 5.43 -23.37
C ALA A 293 15.38 5.77 -24.49
N ILE A 294 16.23 4.81 -24.87
CA ILE A 294 17.18 4.98 -25.99
C ILE A 294 16.39 5.17 -27.30
N TYR A 295 15.37 4.35 -27.53
CA TYR A 295 14.48 4.47 -28.70
C TYR A 295 13.79 5.84 -28.77
N ASP A 296 13.25 6.33 -27.65
CA ASP A 296 12.61 7.66 -27.58
C ASP A 296 13.59 8.80 -27.87
N ARG A 297 14.86 8.66 -27.44
CA ARG A 297 15.90 9.66 -27.70
C ARG A 297 16.36 9.67 -29.15
N ILE A 298 16.38 8.52 -29.82
CA ILE A 298 16.78 8.39 -31.23
C ILE A 298 15.66 8.90 -32.17
N ILE A 299 14.40 8.66 -31.83
CA ILE A 299 13.25 8.99 -32.69
C ILE A 299 12.61 10.35 -32.34
N GLY A 300 12.88 10.88 -31.15
CA GLY A 300 12.31 12.12 -30.63
C GLY A 300 12.83 13.40 -31.30
N SER A 301 12.62 13.53 -32.61
CA SER A 301 12.66 14.82 -33.33
C SER A 301 11.27 15.46 -33.47
N THR A 302 10.22 14.85 -32.95
CA THR A 302 8.85 15.39 -33.01
C THR A 302 8.25 15.46 -31.60
N LYS A 303 8.33 16.64 -31.00
CA LYS A 303 7.52 17.00 -29.83
C LYS A 303 6.06 16.94 -30.26
N ILE A 304 5.33 15.93 -29.81
CA ILE A 304 3.86 15.93 -29.95
C ILE A 304 3.34 17.03 -29.02
N PRO A 305 2.48 17.96 -29.49
CA PRO A 305 1.91 18.99 -28.63
C PRO A 305 1.16 18.33 -27.48
N LYS A 306 1.42 18.82 -26.27
CA LYS A 306 0.72 18.40 -25.05
C LYS A 306 -0.77 18.65 -25.28
N HIS A 307 -1.57 17.59 -25.34
CA HIS A 307 -3.03 17.75 -25.36
C HIS A 307 -3.46 18.58 -24.15
N GLU A 308 -4.09 19.72 -24.43
CA GLU A 308 -4.92 20.46 -23.52
C GLU A 308 -5.99 19.51 -22.97
N VAL A 309 -5.84 19.11 -21.71
CA VAL A 309 -6.98 18.65 -20.91
C VAL A 309 -7.61 19.91 -20.34
N GLN A 310 -8.35 20.65 -21.16
CA GLN A 310 -9.20 21.73 -20.70
C GLN A 310 -10.55 21.63 -21.41
N GLN A 311 -11.60 21.59 -20.59
CA GLN A 311 -13.01 21.86 -20.93
C GLN A 311 -13.73 20.81 -21.78
N GLU A 312 -14.21 19.75 -21.13
CA GLU A 312 -15.56 19.23 -21.39
C GLU A 312 -16.14 18.70 -20.08
N GLN A 313 -16.66 19.63 -19.26
CA GLN A 313 -17.93 19.51 -18.52
C GLN A 313 -18.34 20.95 -18.17
N LEU A 314 -19.16 21.51 -19.06
CA LEU A 314 -20.15 22.54 -18.74
C LEU A 314 -21.22 21.93 -17.84
#